data_AF-A0A7J3WU69-F1
#
_entry.id   AF-A0A7J3WU69-F1
#
_cell.length_a   1.000
_cell.length_b   1.000
_cell.length_c   1.000
_cell.angle_alpha   90.00
_cell.angle_beta   90.00
_cell.angle_gamma   90.00
#
_symmetry.space_group_name_H-M   'P 1'
#
loop_
_entity.id
_entity.type
_entity.pdbx_description
1 polymer ?
#
loop_
_entity_poly.entity_id
_entity_poly.type
_entity_poly.pdbx_seq_one_letter_code
_entity_poly.pdbx_strand_id
1 'polypeptide(L)'
;MMRGWAITTVIVIISLLSPSNAFSSSDLSLKWVKTDREVAIEGEIVEIRARVENLAESSVPFAVSFYLDVTDAKHLIARVTYSSISHYRIPSIKWDTSGVEAGEHVIIAHVSDEREENNYARCNITILKVWRGSDLLITEVYYHARPHRNHEYIAITNVGARSINLEGYYLTTTPWKRVDEQNKIIFPFCILGPGKSVYVTQNGSSFQFETGFAPDYEYYDCSPIPDMIREGRFVMANDGGVVCIKDAYNHTIDVVVYGNAFFHEGWMGEAIHPVGEGVVMKRNGWEDTNTSYEWEYNRTYVIGQSSFGAWHGRVDGCIAFCSPDCSYKVISSEMEKADKICINLYTFTNPFIAEILEDSNASIKMLLDGNVIGGIPMEERWIAWRLSQRGNVGYMMGDEERGIYKRYRYNHAKYVIYGEKCIVESANWGMGGVPVDTSYGNREWGIVLEGENLSDFLWRVFDYDFNFSFQDIVAFNASNFTHGMPPGDFSPSHFIPHGDYVKRFDPLYINESFNATLILSPDNAEEEILNLLERAEREILVEQLYIDKDWSGGMNPFLRKLIEKNESGVAVYVILNNNPWYTTSIMNSETAKFLRERG
;
A
#
# COMPACT_ATOMS: atom_id res chain seq x y z
N MET A 1 -1.61 -54.77 -11.08
CA MET A 1 -2.72 -55.41 -11.81
C MET A 1 -3.51 -54.29 -12.48
N MET A 2 -3.31 -54.13 -13.79
CA MET A 2 -3.92 -53.10 -14.63
C MET A 2 -5.43 -53.30 -14.73
N ARG A 3 -6.21 -52.21 -14.76
CA ARG A 3 -7.51 -52.18 -15.47
C ARG A 3 -7.69 -50.81 -16.11
N GLY A 4 -7.48 -50.80 -17.42
CA GLY A 4 -7.77 -49.66 -18.29
C GLY A 4 -9.27 -49.50 -18.54
N TRP A 5 -9.66 -48.26 -18.84
CA TRP A 5 -10.97 -47.92 -19.35
C TRP A 5 -10.81 -47.64 -20.85
N ALA A 6 -11.32 -48.55 -21.67
CA ALA A 6 -11.49 -48.36 -23.10
C ALA A 6 -12.85 -47.70 -23.34
N ILE A 7 -12.85 -46.53 -23.98
CA ILE A 7 -14.08 -45.90 -24.50
C ILE A 7 -14.23 -46.35 -25.95
N THR A 8 -15.28 -47.11 -26.19
CA THR A 8 -15.65 -47.67 -27.50
C THR A 8 -16.24 -46.58 -28.39
N THR A 9 -15.55 -46.25 -29.48
CA THR A 9 -16.06 -45.42 -30.58
C THR A 9 -17.12 -46.21 -31.35
N VAL A 10 -18.38 -45.77 -31.31
CA VAL A 10 -19.44 -46.27 -32.19
C VAL A 10 -19.44 -45.44 -33.46
N ILE A 11 -18.98 -46.05 -34.56
CA ILE A 11 -19.17 -45.54 -35.92
C ILE A 11 -20.61 -45.89 -36.33
N VAL A 12 -21.45 -44.87 -36.48
CA VAL A 12 -22.76 -45.00 -37.14
C VAL A 12 -22.62 -44.49 -38.57
N ILE A 13 -22.56 -45.43 -39.51
CA ILE A 13 -22.75 -45.19 -40.94
C ILE A 13 -24.27 -45.10 -41.15
N ILE A 14 -24.78 -43.92 -41.51
CA ILE A 14 -26.13 -43.77 -42.07
C ILE A 14 -25.99 -43.47 -43.56
N SER A 15 -26.41 -44.47 -44.32
CA SER A 15 -26.54 -44.49 -45.77
C SER A 15 -27.58 -43.49 -46.28
N LEU A 16 -27.21 -42.84 -47.38
CA LEU A 16 -28.00 -41.99 -48.27
C LEU A 16 -29.39 -42.59 -48.58
N LEU A 17 -30.43 -41.84 -48.23
CA LEU A 17 -31.73 -41.86 -48.92
C LEU A 17 -32.11 -40.40 -49.15
N SER A 18 -32.03 -39.98 -50.41
CA SER A 18 -32.49 -38.67 -50.87
C SER A 18 -34.02 -38.65 -50.94
N PRO A 19 -34.72 -37.77 -50.20
CA PRO A 19 -36.00 -37.27 -50.63
C PRO A 19 -35.74 -36.08 -51.55
N SER A 20 -36.28 -36.16 -52.77
CA SER A 20 -36.47 -35.00 -53.65
C SER A 20 -37.35 -33.97 -52.93
N ASN A 21 -36.70 -33.00 -52.27
CA ASN A 21 -37.31 -31.77 -51.80
C ASN A 21 -36.75 -30.63 -52.64
N ALA A 22 -37.63 -29.76 -53.12
CA ALA A 22 -37.26 -28.57 -53.87
C ALA A 22 -36.22 -27.76 -53.09
N PHE A 23 -35.01 -27.65 -53.65
CA PHE A 23 -33.97 -26.77 -53.13
C PHE A 23 -34.48 -25.34 -53.22
N SER A 24 -34.75 -24.70 -52.08
CA SER A 24 -34.74 -23.25 -52.04
C SER A 24 -33.27 -22.82 -52.10
N SER A 25 -32.75 -22.56 -53.31
CA SER A 25 -31.38 -22.09 -53.45
C SER A 25 -31.26 -20.75 -52.73
N SER A 26 -30.54 -20.68 -51.62
CA SER A 26 -30.13 -19.40 -51.05
C SER A 26 -29.01 -18.82 -51.91
N ASP A 27 -29.17 -17.57 -52.34
CA ASP A 27 -28.17 -16.83 -53.12
C ASP A 27 -27.99 -15.47 -52.44
N LEU A 28 -26.90 -15.31 -51.70
CA LEU A 28 -26.58 -14.13 -50.90
C LEU A 28 -25.39 -13.40 -51.49
N SER A 29 -25.60 -12.17 -51.96
CA SER A 29 -24.53 -11.38 -52.56
C SER A 29 -24.03 -10.31 -51.60
N LEU A 30 -22.71 -10.27 -51.38
CA LEU A 30 -22.09 -9.09 -50.77
C LEU A 30 -21.88 -7.99 -51.80
N LYS A 31 -22.58 -6.86 -51.62
CA LYS A 31 -22.47 -5.70 -52.52
C LYS A 31 -21.29 -4.81 -52.18
N TRP A 32 -21.03 -4.61 -50.91
CA TRP A 32 -19.90 -3.83 -50.42
C TRP A 32 -19.60 -4.16 -48.97
N VAL A 33 -18.36 -3.86 -48.58
CA VAL A 33 -17.92 -3.66 -47.21
C VAL A 33 -17.26 -2.29 -47.16
N LYS A 34 -17.42 -1.58 -46.05
CA LYS A 34 -16.77 -0.29 -45.82
C LYS A 34 -16.53 -0.09 -44.34
N THR A 35 -15.54 0.71 -44.04
CA THR A 35 -15.24 1.25 -42.72
C THR A 35 -15.83 2.66 -42.60
N ASP A 36 -16.00 3.16 -41.37
CA ASP A 36 -16.38 4.56 -41.11
C ASP A 36 -15.27 5.57 -41.45
N ARG A 37 -14.03 5.09 -41.57
CA ARG A 37 -12.82 5.85 -41.92
C ARG A 37 -11.84 5.03 -42.76
N GLU A 38 -11.08 5.69 -43.61
CA GLU A 38 -10.05 5.03 -44.46
C GLU A 38 -8.69 4.91 -43.75
N VAL A 39 -8.46 5.74 -42.73
CA VAL A 39 -7.24 5.74 -41.91
C VAL A 39 -7.67 5.66 -40.45
N ALA A 40 -7.08 4.73 -39.70
CA ALA A 40 -7.24 4.62 -38.25
C ALA A 40 -5.88 4.58 -37.58
N ILE A 41 -5.83 5.04 -36.34
CA ILE A 41 -4.67 4.85 -35.47
C ILE A 41 -4.84 3.53 -34.72
N GLU A 42 -3.75 2.79 -34.52
CA GLU A 42 -3.74 1.59 -33.67
C GLU A 42 -4.45 1.86 -32.33
N GLY A 43 -5.43 1.02 -32.00
CA GLY A 43 -6.25 1.12 -30.78
C GLY A 43 -7.52 1.97 -30.88
N GLU A 44 -7.75 2.61 -32.03
CA GLU A 44 -9.05 3.20 -32.33
C GLU A 44 -10.12 2.13 -32.63
N ILE A 45 -11.38 2.52 -32.39
CA ILE A 45 -12.55 1.75 -32.80
C ILE A 45 -12.99 2.16 -34.20
N VAL A 46 -13.01 1.19 -35.10
CA VAL A 46 -13.47 1.31 -36.48
C VAL A 46 -14.82 0.60 -36.63
N GLU A 47 -15.82 1.28 -37.16
CA GLU A 47 -17.10 0.64 -37.48
C GLU A 47 -17.05 0.05 -38.89
N ILE A 48 -17.18 -1.28 -38.99
CA ILE A 48 -17.20 -1.99 -40.26
C ILE A 48 -18.63 -2.37 -40.60
N ARG A 49 -19.10 -1.96 -41.79
CA ARG A 49 -20.42 -2.28 -42.30
C ARG A 49 -20.30 -3.03 -43.62
N ALA A 50 -21.16 -4.02 -43.83
CA ALA A 50 -21.35 -4.67 -45.12
C ALA A 50 -22.79 -4.51 -45.60
N ARG A 51 -23.04 -4.69 -46.90
CA ARG A 51 -24.39 -4.85 -47.45
C ARG A 51 -24.51 -6.21 -48.09
N VAL A 52 -25.44 -7.01 -47.57
CA VAL A 52 -25.80 -8.33 -48.09
C VAL A 52 -27.16 -8.19 -48.75
N GLU A 53 -27.31 -8.68 -49.97
CA GLU A 53 -28.56 -8.74 -50.69
C GLU A 53 -28.99 -10.20 -50.87
N ASN A 54 -30.28 -10.46 -50.68
CA ASN A 54 -30.87 -11.75 -50.99
C ASN A 54 -31.29 -11.75 -52.47
N LEU A 55 -30.61 -12.54 -53.28
CA LEU A 55 -30.91 -12.74 -54.70
C LEU A 55 -31.86 -13.93 -54.93
N ALA A 56 -32.19 -14.67 -53.87
CA ALA A 56 -33.16 -15.77 -53.90
C ALA A 56 -34.56 -15.34 -53.42
N GLU A 57 -35.58 -16.10 -53.80
CA GLU A 57 -36.97 -15.90 -53.34
C GLU A 57 -37.21 -16.44 -51.91
N SER A 58 -36.26 -17.19 -51.35
CA SER A 58 -36.36 -17.80 -50.02
C SER A 58 -35.59 -17.03 -48.95
N SER A 59 -36.15 -16.97 -47.74
CA SER A 59 -35.50 -16.36 -46.58
C SER A 59 -34.87 -17.42 -45.69
N VAL A 60 -33.55 -17.38 -45.53
CA VAL A 60 -32.79 -18.34 -44.70
C VAL A 60 -31.96 -17.62 -43.63
N PRO A 61 -31.67 -18.27 -42.49
CA PRO A 61 -30.66 -17.80 -41.57
C PRO A 61 -29.29 -17.73 -42.25
N PHE A 62 -28.50 -16.71 -41.94
CA PHE A 62 -27.18 -16.52 -42.54
C PHE A 62 -26.23 -15.82 -41.57
N ALA A 63 -24.93 -15.90 -41.86
CA ALA A 63 -23.89 -15.26 -41.09
C ALA A 63 -22.93 -14.49 -41.99
N VAL A 64 -22.50 -13.31 -41.54
CA VAL A 64 -21.48 -12.52 -42.20
C VAL A 64 -20.26 -12.46 -41.31
N SER A 65 -19.12 -12.90 -41.84
CA SER A 65 -17.83 -12.89 -41.17
C SER A 65 -16.99 -11.75 -41.75
N PHE A 66 -16.33 -11.00 -40.89
CA PHE A 66 -15.40 -9.94 -41.25
C PHE A 66 -13.99 -10.40 -40.91
N TYR A 67 -13.05 -10.26 -41.85
CA TYR A 67 -11.66 -10.67 -41.71
C TYR A 67 -10.71 -9.53 -42.04
N LEU A 68 -9.50 -9.60 -41.51
CA LEU A 68 -8.38 -8.73 -41.83
C LEU A 68 -7.37 -9.46 -42.72
N ASP A 69 -7.12 -8.97 -43.93
CA ASP A 69 -6.15 -9.45 -44.94
C ASP A 69 -6.40 -10.86 -45.50
N VAL A 70 -6.69 -11.85 -44.64
CA VAL A 70 -6.81 -13.26 -44.99
C VAL A 70 -8.09 -13.84 -44.38
N THR A 71 -8.80 -14.68 -45.13
CA THR A 71 -10.04 -15.33 -44.68
C THR A 71 -9.75 -16.64 -43.95
N ASP A 72 -9.19 -16.55 -42.75
CA ASP A 72 -8.96 -17.69 -41.86
C ASP A 72 -9.40 -17.39 -40.41
N ALA A 73 -9.31 -18.39 -39.53
CA ALA A 73 -9.74 -18.25 -38.14
C ALA A 73 -8.87 -17.29 -37.31
N LYS A 74 -7.59 -17.08 -37.66
CA LYS A 74 -6.68 -16.18 -36.93
C LYS A 74 -6.93 -14.71 -37.25
N HIS A 75 -7.47 -14.45 -38.44
CA HIS A 75 -7.72 -13.11 -38.96
C HIS A 75 -9.20 -12.72 -38.91
N LEU A 76 -10.06 -13.56 -38.32
CA LEU A 76 -11.47 -13.26 -38.11
C LEU A 76 -11.60 -12.10 -37.10
N ILE A 77 -12.13 -10.97 -37.57
CA ILE A 77 -12.45 -9.82 -36.73
C ILE A 77 -13.72 -10.10 -35.91
N ALA A 78 -14.80 -10.47 -36.60
CA ALA A 78 -16.09 -10.74 -35.98
C ALA A 78 -17.02 -11.51 -36.92
N ARG A 79 -18.06 -12.13 -36.35
CA ARG A 79 -19.16 -12.77 -37.10
C ARG A 79 -20.50 -12.29 -36.58
N VAL A 80 -21.38 -11.88 -37.49
CA VAL A 80 -22.76 -11.47 -37.18
C VAL A 80 -23.72 -12.47 -37.79
N THR A 81 -24.67 -12.96 -36.99
CA THR A 81 -25.68 -13.94 -37.41
C THR A 81 -27.06 -13.31 -37.46
N TYR A 82 -27.84 -13.67 -38.47
CA TYR A 82 -29.23 -13.25 -38.63
C TYR A 82 -30.12 -14.47 -38.83
N SER A 83 -31.32 -14.44 -38.26
CA SER A 83 -32.32 -15.50 -38.42
C SER A 83 -32.97 -15.49 -39.81
N SER A 84 -32.94 -14.37 -40.53
CA SER A 84 -33.55 -14.22 -41.86
C SER A 84 -33.09 -12.97 -42.59
N ILE A 85 -33.24 -12.99 -43.93
CA ILE A 85 -33.08 -11.85 -44.83
C ILE A 85 -34.25 -11.80 -45.81
N SER A 86 -34.87 -10.62 -45.97
CA SER A 86 -35.95 -10.40 -46.95
C SER A 86 -35.35 -9.93 -48.27
N HIS A 87 -34.92 -8.66 -48.35
CA HIS A 87 -34.31 -8.09 -49.55
C HIS A 87 -32.81 -7.79 -49.34
N TYR A 88 -32.48 -7.07 -48.26
CA TYR A 88 -31.10 -6.79 -47.90
C TYR A 88 -30.95 -6.63 -46.39
N ARG A 89 -29.72 -6.76 -45.89
CA ARG A 89 -29.32 -6.44 -44.52
C ARG A 89 -28.01 -5.66 -44.54
N ILE A 90 -27.78 -4.87 -43.49
CA ILE A 90 -26.51 -4.16 -43.28
C ILE A 90 -25.90 -4.67 -41.97
N PRO A 91 -25.14 -5.78 -42.00
CA PRO A 91 -24.32 -6.17 -40.87
C PRO A 91 -23.34 -5.06 -40.50
N SER A 92 -23.23 -4.77 -39.20
CA SER A 92 -22.28 -3.81 -38.64
C SER A 92 -21.57 -4.42 -37.45
N ILE A 93 -20.27 -4.16 -37.32
CA ILE A 93 -19.45 -4.51 -36.16
C ILE A 93 -18.56 -3.32 -35.78
N LYS A 94 -18.16 -3.28 -34.51
CA LYS A 94 -17.13 -2.37 -34.01
C LYS A 94 -15.85 -3.17 -33.80
N TRP A 95 -14.80 -2.78 -34.50
CA TRP A 95 -13.49 -3.42 -34.47
C TRP A 95 -12.50 -2.55 -33.71
N ASP A 96 -11.82 -3.14 -32.73
CA ASP A 96 -10.70 -2.54 -32.02
C ASP A 96 -9.41 -2.86 -32.76
N THR A 97 -8.71 -1.82 -33.21
CA THR A 97 -7.49 -1.96 -34.01
C THR A 97 -6.23 -2.19 -33.17
N SER A 98 -6.35 -2.39 -31.85
CA SER A 98 -5.22 -2.68 -30.96
C SER A 98 -4.44 -3.92 -31.42
N GLY A 99 -3.11 -3.81 -31.50
CA GLY A 99 -2.23 -4.92 -31.87
C GLY A 99 -2.12 -5.20 -33.37
N VAL A 100 -2.79 -4.41 -34.21
CA VAL A 100 -2.68 -4.50 -35.68
C VAL A 100 -1.37 -3.83 -36.12
N GLU A 101 -0.66 -4.46 -37.06
CA GLU A 101 0.56 -3.89 -37.63
C GLU A 101 0.29 -2.59 -38.38
N ALA A 102 1.32 -1.76 -38.52
CA ALA A 102 1.19 -0.52 -39.29
C ALA A 102 1.20 -0.82 -40.79
N GLY A 103 0.31 -0.19 -41.55
CA GLY A 103 0.30 -0.30 -43.01
C GLY A 103 -1.10 -0.32 -43.61
N GLU A 104 -1.15 -0.63 -44.91
CA GLU A 104 -2.40 -0.88 -45.62
C GLU A 104 -2.87 -2.31 -45.35
N HIS A 105 -4.14 -2.43 -44.97
CA HIS A 105 -4.82 -3.68 -44.73
C HIS A 105 -6.10 -3.78 -45.56
N VAL A 106 -6.58 -5.00 -45.77
CA VAL A 106 -7.81 -5.29 -46.51
C VAL A 106 -8.85 -5.86 -45.56
N ILE A 107 -9.96 -5.17 -45.38
CA ILE A 107 -11.14 -5.73 -44.72
C ILE A 107 -11.91 -6.58 -45.72
N ILE A 108 -12.15 -7.83 -45.35
CA ILE A 108 -12.89 -8.79 -46.17
C ILE A 108 -14.17 -9.15 -45.44
N ALA A 109 -15.32 -8.85 -46.03
CA ALA A 109 -16.59 -9.43 -45.61
C ALA A 109 -16.86 -10.70 -46.42
N HIS A 110 -17.39 -11.73 -45.76
CA HIS A 110 -17.77 -12.99 -46.37
C HIS A 110 -19.12 -13.49 -45.83
N VAL A 111 -20.02 -13.90 -46.71
CA VAL A 111 -21.24 -14.64 -46.40
C VAL A 111 -21.14 -16.05 -46.96
N SER A 112 -21.51 -17.07 -46.20
CA SER A 112 -21.48 -18.47 -46.70
C SER A 112 -22.85 -18.86 -47.25
N ASP A 113 -22.88 -19.25 -48.52
CA ASP A 113 -24.03 -19.89 -49.17
C ASP A 113 -23.58 -20.98 -50.17
N GLU A 114 -24.51 -21.51 -50.98
CA GLU A 114 -24.22 -22.56 -51.97
C GLU A 114 -23.54 -22.04 -53.27
N ARG A 115 -23.35 -20.72 -53.42
CA ARG A 115 -22.79 -20.05 -54.60
C ARG A 115 -21.67 -19.07 -54.24
N GLU A 116 -20.44 -19.57 -54.23
CA GLU A 116 -19.27 -18.81 -53.75
C GLU A 116 -18.88 -17.56 -54.58
N GLU A 117 -19.39 -17.39 -55.79
CA GLU A 117 -18.93 -16.37 -56.75
C GLU A 117 -19.19 -14.91 -56.30
N ASN A 118 -20.21 -14.66 -55.49
CA ASN A 118 -20.67 -13.32 -55.08
C ASN A 118 -20.61 -13.09 -53.55
N ASN A 119 -19.94 -13.98 -52.84
CA ASN A 119 -19.95 -14.07 -51.37
C ASN A 119 -18.96 -13.16 -50.66
N TYR A 120 -18.13 -12.43 -51.40
CA TYR A 120 -17.04 -11.61 -50.84
C TYR A 120 -17.16 -10.15 -51.25
N ALA A 121 -16.88 -9.26 -50.30
CA ALA A 121 -16.60 -7.84 -50.56
C ALA A 121 -15.32 -7.42 -49.84
N ARG A 122 -14.60 -6.45 -50.39
CA ARG A 122 -13.32 -5.96 -49.87
C ARG A 122 -13.27 -4.44 -49.81
N CYS A 123 -12.64 -3.88 -48.79
CA CYS A 123 -12.23 -2.48 -48.76
C CYS A 123 -10.87 -2.34 -48.06
N ASN A 124 -10.15 -1.26 -48.37
CA ASN A 124 -8.85 -1.00 -47.75
C ASN A 124 -9.00 -0.12 -46.52
N ILE A 125 -8.09 -0.26 -45.57
CA ILE A 125 -7.91 0.64 -44.44
C ILE A 125 -6.41 0.77 -44.15
N THR A 126 -5.96 1.98 -43.80
CA THR A 126 -4.58 2.20 -43.35
C THR A 126 -4.55 2.29 -41.83
N ILE A 127 -3.70 1.50 -41.19
CA ILE A 127 -3.43 1.57 -39.75
C ILE A 127 -2.13 2.32 -39.52
N LEU A 128 -2.20 3.43 -38.78
CA LEU A 128 -1.04 4.20 -38.34
C LEU A 128 -0.64 3.79 -36.94
N LYS A 129 0.67 3.66 -36.70
CA LYS A 129 1.22 3.36 -35.38
C LYS A 129 1.66 4.63 -34.67
N VAL A 130 1.33 4.73 -33.39
CA VAL A 130 1.83 5.78 -32.50
C VAL A 130 2.97 5.21 -31.67
N TRP A 131 3.95 6.05 -31.34
CA TRP A 131 5.08 5.63 -30.54
C TRP A 131 4.61 5.22 -29.15
N ARG A 132 4.94 3.98 -28.75
CA ARG A 132 4.64 3.44 -27.43
C ARG A 132 5.78 3.79 -26.50
N GLY A 133 5.47 4.45 -25.39
CA GLY A 133 6.48 4.67 -24.36
C GLY A 133 6.13 5.87 -23.49
N SER A 134 5.71 5.57 -22.28
CA SER A 134 5.66 6.51 -21.18
C SER A 134 6.26 5.82 -19.98
N ASP A 135 7.21 6.48 -19.33
CA ASP A 135 7.84 5.99 -18.09
C ASP A 135 6.89 6.22 -16.90
N LEU A 136 5.68 5.68 -16.98
CA LEU A 136 4.64 5.77 -15.95
C LEU A 136 4.47 4.42 -15.28
N LEU A 137 4.51 4.40 -13.95
CA LEU A 137 4.22 3.20 -13.17
C LEU A 137 3.09 3.48 -12.19
N ILE A 138 2.19 2.52 -12.03
CA ILE A 138 1.30 2.41 -10.89
C ILE A 138 2.17 2.03 -9.68
N THR A 139 2.30 2.95 -8.73
CA THR A 139 3.16 2.81 -7.56
C THR A 139 2.40 2.51 -6.28
N GLU A 140 1.11 2.85 -6.22
CA GLU A 140 0.25 2.48 -5.10
C GLU A 140 -1.14 2.04 -5.59
N VAL A 141 -1.68 1.00 -4.97
CA VAL A 141 -3.05 0.53 -5.17
C VAL A 141 -3.69 0.29 -3.81
N TYR A 142 -4.72 1.08 -3.50
CA TYR A 142 -5.55 0.93 -2.31
C TYR A 142 -6.94 0.50 -2.75
N TYR A 143 -7.16 -0.82 -2.80
CA TYR A 143 -8.44 -1.39 -3.23
C TYR A 143 -9.35 -1.79 -2.07
N HIS A 144 -8.80 -2.10 -0.89
CA HIS A 144 -9.57 -2.60 0.25
C HIS A 144 -9.82 -1.48 1.26
N ALA A 145 -10.69 -0.54 0.88
CA ALA A 145 -11.01 0.61 1.73
C ALA A 145 -11.69 0.18 3.05
N ARG A 146 -11.36 0.88 4.15
CA ARG A 146 -12.06 0.75 5.44
C ARG A 146 -13.57 1.00 5.29
N PRO A 147 -14.42 0.39 6.15
CA PRO A 147 -15.86 0.54 6.11
C PRO A 147 -16.31 2.00 6.03
N HIS A 148 -17.30 2.24 5.18
CA HIS A 148 -17.93 3.56 4.98
C HIS A 148 -17.01 4.67 4.47
N ARG A 149 -15.82 4.32 3.99
CA ARG A 149 -14.85 5.30 3.48
C ARG A 149 -14.99 5.58 1.99
N ASN A 150 -15.17 4.54 1.16
CA ASN A 150 -15.30 4.68 -0.29
C ASN A 150 -14.23 5.60 -0.92
N HIS A 151 -12.95 5.44 -0.55
CA HIS A 151 -11.81 6.18 -1.12
C HIS A 151 -10.73 5.25 -1.66
N GLU A 152 -11.13 4.14 -2.28
CA GLU A 152 -10.24 3.38 -3.16
C GLU A 152 -9.37 4.35 -3.98
N TYR A 153 -8.05 4.13 -4.04
CA TYR A 153 -7.15 5.06 -4.73
C TYR A 153 -6.02 4.35 -5.44
N ILE A 154 -5.50 5.03 -6.45
CA ILE A 154 -4.34 4.63 -7.24
C ILE A 154 -3.37 5.81 -7.28
N ALA A 155 -2.08 5.54 -7.08
CA ALA A 155 -1.02 6.50 -7.35
C ALA A 155 -0.23 6.08 -8.58
N ILE A 156 -0.02 7.01 -9.52
CA ILE A 156 0.80 6.81 -10.70
C ILE A 156 1.99 7.75 -10.62
N THR A 157 3.20 7.24 -10.87
CA THR A 157 4.44 8.00 -10.82
C THR A 157 5.10 8.05 -12.18
N ASN A 158 5.55 9.23 -12.57
CA ASN A 158 6.45 9.39 -13.72
C ASN A 158 7.89 9.10 -13.27
N VAL A 159 8.39 7.92 -13.64
CA VAL A 159 9.76 7.47 -13.31
C VAL A 159 10.78 7.88 -14.38
N GLY A 160 10.32 8.53 -15.44
CA GLY A 160 11.15 9.04 -16.54
C GLY A 160 11.79 10.39 -16.26
N ALA A 161 12.64 10.82 -17.19
CA ALA A 161 13.36 12.08 -17.10
C ALA A 161 12.60 13.28 -17.72
N ARG A 162 11.42 13.07 -18.30
CA ARG A 162 10.64 14.10 -19.02
C ARG A 162 9.23 14.18 -18.48
N SER A 163 8.62 15.37 -18.52
CA SER A 163 7.21 15.53 -18.20
C SER A 163 6.32 14.82 -19.21
N ILE A 164 5.20 14.27 -18.74
CA ILE A 164 4.23 13.53 -19.56
C ILE A 164 2.87 14.24 -19.48
N ASN A 165 2.23 14.46 -20.64
CA ASN A 165 0.84 14.90 -20.67
C ASN A 165 -0.06 13.67 -20.56
N LEU A 166 -0.84 13.59 -19.49
CA LEU A 166 -1.76 12.49 -19.22
C LEU A 166 -3.13 12.69 -19.87
N GLU A 167 -3.37 13.79 -20.60
CA GLU A 167 -4.66 14.02 -21.26
C GLU A 167 -5.09 12.79 -22.11
N GLY A 168 -6.27 12.25 -21.80
CA GLY A 168 -6.81 11.08 -22.49
C GLY A 168 -6.22 9.73 -22.06
N TYR A 169 -5.14 9.69 -21.26
CA TYR A 169 -4.73 8.48 -20.55
C TYR A 169 -5.85 8.09 -19.59
N TYR A 170 -5.96 6.80 -19.28
CA TYR A 170 -7.02 6.33 -18.40
C TYR A 170 -6.62 5.11 -17.60
N LEU A 171 -7.28 4.96 -16.46
CA LEU A 171 -7.23 3.75 -15.65
C LEU A 171 -8.45 2.89 -15.97
N THR A 172 -8.27 1.58 -16.08
CA THR A 172 -9.38 0.61 -16.23
C THR A 172 -9.22 -0.60 -15.34
N THR A 173 -10.34 -1.12 -14.84
CA THR A 173 -10.42 -2.41 -14.13
C THR A 173 -10.95 -3.55 -14.98
N THR A 174 -11.20 -3.31 -16.27
CA THR A 174 -11.70 -4.32 -17.21
C THR A 174 -10.91 -4.33 -18.52
N PRO A 175 -9.57 -4.37 -18.50
CA PRO A 175 -8.73 -4.20 -19.70
C PRO A 175 -8.98 -5.25 -20.79
N TRP A 176 -9.54 -6.42 -20.45
CA TRP A 176 -9.92 -7.48 -21.40
C TRP A 176 -11.14 -7.15 -22.27
N LYS A 177 -11.88 -6.09 -21.97
CA LYS A 177 -13.01 -5.64 -22.80
C LYS A 177 -12.52 -4.72 -23.92
N ARG A 178 -13.31 -4.62 -24.98
CA ARG A 178 -13.12 -3.61 -26.04
C ARG A 178 -13.13 -2.20 -25.43
N VAL A 179 -12.30 -1.29 -25.92
CA VAL A 179 -12.08 0.04 -25.30
C VAL A 179 -13.35 0.85 -25.00
N ASP A 180 -14.43 0.72 -25.79
CA ASP A 180 -15.71 1.40 -25.60
C ASP A 180 -16.68 0.66 -24.66
N GLU A 181 -16.29 -0.52 -24.16
CA GLU A 181 -17.01 -1.35 -23.20
C GLU A 181 -16.25 -1.47 -21.85
N GLN A 182 -15.05 -0.90 -21.78
CA GLN A 182 -14.24 -0.85 -20.55
C GLN A 182 -14.87 0.12 -19.54
N ASN A 183 -14.88 -0.27 -18.28
CA ASN A 183 -15.07 0.68 -17.19
C ASN A 183 -13.76 1.44 -17.00
N LYS A 184 -13.78 2.77 -17.06
CA LYS A 184 -12.56 3.57 -16.98
C LYS A 184 -12.76 4.96 -16.39
N ILE A 185 -11.68 5.50 -15.86
CA ILE A 185 -11.56 6.90 -15.42
C ILE A 185 -10.43 7.53 -16.23
N ILE A 186 -10.73 8.63 -16.91
CA ILE A 186 -9.90 9.24 -17.94
C ILE A 186 -9.37 10.56 -17.41
N PHE A 187 -8.06 10.76 -17.54
CA PHE A 187 -7.39 11.98 -17.13
C PHE A 187 -7.86 13.17 -17.98
N PRO A 188 -8.24 14.29 -17.34
CA PRO A 188 -8.28 15.57 -18.04
C PRO A 188 -6.85 16.02 -18.36
N PHE A 189 -6.70 17.22 -18.91
CA PHE A 189 -5.37 17.81 -19.11
C PHE A 189 -4.57 17.85 -17.80
N CYS A 190 -3.43 17.15 -17.77
CA CYS A 190 -2.56 17.03 -16.61
C CYS A 190 -1.12 16.82 -17.08
N ILE A 191 -0.19 17.64 -16.60
CA ILE A 191 1.25 17.49 -16.88
C ILE A 191 1.93 16.90 -15.65
N LEU A 192 2.38 15.65 -15.73
CA LEU A 192 3.10 14.98 -14.66
C LEU A 192 4.61 15.11 -14.86
N GLY A 193 5.28 15.84 -13.97
CA GLY A 193 6.73 16.06 -14.03
C GLY A 193 7.57 14.83 -13.63
N PRO A 194 8.88 14.79 -13.96
CA PRO A 194 9.79 13.72 -13.56
C PRO A 194 9.81 13.48 -12.04
N GLY A 195 9.72 12.22 -11.63
CA GLY A 195 9.70 11.79 -10.22
C GLY A 195 8.48 12.25 -9.43
N LYS A 196 7.44 12.75 -10.11
CA LYS A 196 6.19 13.17 -9.47
C LYS A 196 5.14 12.08 -9.59
N SER A 197 4.27 12.03 -8.58
CA SER A 197 3.12 11.14 -8.52
C SER A 197 1.84 11.94 -8.67
N VAL A 198 0.82 11.31 -9.25
CA VAL A 198 -0.57 11.77 -9.25
C VAL A 198 -1.43 10.78 -8.47
N TYR A 199 -2.23 11.28 -7.54
CA TYR A 199 -3.13 10.49 -6.70
C TYR A 199 -4.57 10.65 -7.20
N VAL A 200 -5.18 9.53 -7.58
CA VAL A 200 -6.55 9.46 -8.08
C VAL A 200 -7.38 8.61 -7.12
N THR A 201 -8.43 9.18 -6.53
CA THR A 201 -9.24 8.51 -5.50
C THR A 201 -10.73 8.47 -5.83
N GLN A 202 -11.47 7.55 -5.22
CA GLN A 202 -12.92 7.51 -5.33
C GLN A 202 -13.59 8.71 -4.66
N ASN A 203 -13.07 9.19 -3.53
CA ASN A 203 -13.65 10.28 -2.75
C ASN A 203 -12.52 11.12 -2.11
N GLY A 204 -12.36 12.35 -2.59
CA GLY A 204 -11.28 13.25 -2.19
C GLY A 204 -11.30 13.62 -0.71
N SER A 205 -12.48 13.88 -0.16
CA SER A 205 -12.64 14.23 1.26
C SER A 205 -12.30 13.08 2.20
N SER A 206 -12.69 11.85 1.84
CA SER A 206 -12.43 10.66 2.66
C SER A 206 -10.96 10.22 2.56
N PHE A 207 -10.35 10.36 1.38
CA PHE A 207 -8.91 10.21 1.21
C PHE A 207 -8.15 11.18 2.12
N GLN A 208 -8.42 12.48 2.03
CA GLN A 208 -7.71 13.49 2.81
C GLN A 208 -7.89 13.28 4.32
N PHE A 209 -9.05 12.80 4.74
CA PHE A 209 -9.31 12.47 6.13
C PHE A 209 -8.42 11.33 6.67
N GLU A 210 -8.10 10.32 5.85
CA GLU A 210 -7.21 9.22 6.27
C GLU A 210 -5.72 9.51 6.02
N THR A 211 -5.38 10.26 4.98
CA THR A 211 -3.99 10.49 4.56
C THR A 211 -3.39 11.80 5.08
N GLY A 212 -4.22 12.77 5.48
CA GLY A 212 -3.81 14.09 5.91
C GLY A 212 -3.44 15.05 4.75
N PHE A 213 -3.55 14.63 3.49
CA PHE A 213 -3.29 15.49 2.33
C PHE A 213 -4.34 15.30 1.21
N ALA A 214 -4.51 16.30 0.37
CA ALA A 214 -5.49 16.27 -0.72
C ALA A 214 -4.98 15.40 -1.88
N PRO A 215 -5.85 14.58 -2.52
CA PRO A 215 -5.50 13.91 -3.78
C PRO A 215 -5.52 14.92 -4.93
N ASP A 216 -4.92 14.54 -6.07
CA ASP A 216 -4.91 15.39 -7.26
C ASP A 216 -6.25 15.33 -8.01
N TYR A 217 -6.87 14.15 -8.04
CA TYR A 217 -8.16 13.94 -8.66
C TYR A 217 -9.07 13.00 -7.88
N GLU A 218 -10.38 13.17 -8.03
CA GLU A 218 -11.40 12.19 -7.65
C GLU A 218 -12.19 11.67 -8.87
N TYR A 219 -12.91 10.55 -8.75
CA TYR A 219 -13.74 10.03 -9.85
C TYR A 219 -15.22 9.86 -9.50
N TYR A 220 -15.61 10.35 -8.33
CA TYR A 220 -16.98 10.70 -7.98
C TYR A 220 -16.96 12.10 -7.38
N ASP A 221 -17.79 12.99 -7.93
CA ASP A 221 -18.01 14.36 -7.43
C ASP A 221 -18.55 14.30 -5.99
N CYS A 222 -17.61 14.36 -5.04
CA CYS A 222 -17.80 14.20 -3.60
C CYS A 222 -17.20 15.37 -2.82
N SER A 223 -16.30 16.13 -3.42
CA SER A 223 -15.53 17.19 -2.78
C SER A 223 -15.07 18.25 -3.80
N PRO A 224 -14.36 19.32 -3.37
CA PRO A 224 -13.79 20.31 -4.30
C PRO A 224 -12.59 19.81 -5.13
N ILE A 225 -12.20 18.54 -4.99
CA ILE A 225 -11.08 17.95 -5.74
C ILE A 225 -11.48 17.82 -7.23
N PRO A 226 -10.59 18.10 -8.19
CA PRO A 226 -10.91 17.96 -9.61
C PRO A 226 -11.35 16.53 -10.00
N ASP A 227 -12.38 16.44 -10.85
CA ASP A 227 -12.88 15.15 -11.31
C ASP A 227 -12.10 14.57 -12.52
N MET A 228 -11.94 13.26 -12.51
CA MET A 228 -11.66 12.43 -13.68
C MET A 228 -12.94 12.25 -14.51
N ILE A 229 -12.81 12.07 -15.82
CA ILE A 229 -13.96 11.70 -16.66
C ILE A 229 -14.24 10.21 -16.45
N ARG A 230 -15.42 9.86 -15.92
CA ARG A 230 -15.77 8.47 -15.63
C ARG A 230 -16.72 7.87 -16.68
N GLU A 231 -16.32 6.75 -17.27
CA GLU A 231 -17.14 5.91 -18.13
C GLU A 231 -17.42 4.56 -17.45
N GLY A 232 -18.69 4.27 -17.17
CA GLY A 232 -19.09 3.04 -16.49
C GLY A 232 -18.77 3.05 -14.98
N ARG A 233 -18.52 1.88 -14.39
CA ARG A 233 -18.28 1.70 -12.95
C ARG A 233 -16.83 1.30 -12.69
N PHE A 234 -16.03 2.24 -12.16
CA PHE A 234 -14.67 1.98 -11.72
C PHE A 234 -14.68 1.57 -10.24
N VAL A 235 -14.43 0.28 -9.99
CA VAL A 235 -14.32 -0.33 -8.65
C VAL A 235 -13.22 -1.38 -8.72
N MET A 236 -12.36 -1.38 -7.70
CA MET A 236 -11.34 -2.40 -7.50
C MET A 236 -11.89 -3.46 -6.54
N ALA A 237 -11.94 -4.73 -6.98
CA ALA A 237 -12.55 -5.79 -6.18
C ALA A 237 -11.63 -6.24 -5.03
N ASN A 238 -12.21 -6.61 -3.88
CA ASN A 238 -11.45 -6.97 -2.67
C ASN A 238 -10.84 -8.39 -2.72
N ASP A 239 -11.41 -9.28 -3.52
CA ASP A 239 -10.96 -10.67 -3.68
C ASP A 239 -9.87 -10.82 -4.75
N GLY A 240 -9.77 -9.86 -5.67
CA GLY A 240 -8.72 -9.77 -6.67
C GLY A 240 -9.16 -8.98 -7.90
N GLY A 241 -8.21 -8.32 -8.54
CA GLY A 241 -8.51 -7.47 -9.69
C GLY A 241 -7.30 -7.18 -10.56
N VAL A 242 -7.57 -6.47 -11.65
CA VAL A 242 -6.57 -5.93 -12.56
C VAL A 242 -6.79 -4.43 -12.63
N VAL A 243 -5.71 -3.66 -12.53
CA VAL A 243 -5.73 -2.22 -12.77
C VAL A 243 -4.68 -1.94 -13.83
N CYS A 244 -5.11 -1.39 -14.97
CA CYS A 244 -4.19 -0.95 -16.03
C CYS A 244 -4.25 0.56 -16.16
N ILE A 245 -3.09 1.20 -16.34
CA ILE A 245 -3.00 2.50 -16.98
C ILE A 245 -2.81 2.28 -18.48
N LYS A 246 -3.63 2.96 -19.28
CA LYS A 246 -3.59 2.94 -20.73
C LYS A 246 -3.45 4.36 -21.28
N ASP A 247 -2.81 4.48 -22.44
CA ASP A 247 -2.77 5.75 -23.18
C ASP A 247 -4.11 6.02 -23.89
N ALA A 248 -4.22 7.17 -24.55
CA ALA A 248 -5.42 7.55 -25.32
C ALA A 248 -5.73 6.62 -26.50
N TYR A 249 -4.82 5.70 -26.84
CA TYR A 249 -4.89 4.74 -27.93
C TYR A 249 -5.01 3.29 -27.40
N ASN A 250 -5.47 3.09 -26.16
CA ASN A 250 -5.69 1.77 -25.54
C ASN A 250 -4.43 0.90 -25.38
N HIS A 251 -3.22 1.44 -25.59
CA HIS A 251 -1.99 0.70 -25.27
C HIS A 251 -1.83 0.61 -23.75
N THR A 252 -1.57 -0.61 -23.27
CA THR A 252 -1.21 -0.83 -21.87
C THR A 252 0.17 -0.24 -21.59
N ILE A 253 0.22 0.69 -20.65
CA ILE A 253 1.44 1.35 -20.20
C ILE A 253 2.04 0.60 -19.00
N ASP A 254 1.20 0.30 -18.01
CA ASP A 254 1.55 -0.49 -16.83
C ASP A 254 0.29 -1.18 -16.30
N VAL A 255 0.47 -2.30 -15.60
CA VAL A 255 -0.61 -3.12 -15.07
C VAL A 255 -0.25 -3.70 -13.72
N VAL A 256 -1.25 -3.78 -12.85
CA VAL A 256 -1.17 -4.42 -11.54
C VAL A 256 -2.24 -5.51 -11.46
N VAL A 257 -1.82 -6.73 -11.15
CA VAL A 257 -2.70 -7.89 -10.95
C VAL A 257 -2.57 -8.36 -9.51
N TYR A 258 -3.69 -8.47 -8.79
CA TYR A 258 -3.68 -8.80 -7.36
C TYR A 258 -4.80 -9.76 -6.97
N GLY A 259 -4.64 -10.44 -5.83
CA GLY A 259 -5.62 -11.37 -5.28
C GLY A 259 -5.82 -12.61 -6.14
N ASN A 260 -7.07 -12.97 -6.42
CA ASN A 260 -7.44 -14.14 -7.22
C ASN A 260 -7.47 -13.89 -8.75
N ALA A 261 -7.08 -12.70 -9.20
CA ALA A 261 -7.16 -12.31 -10.60
C ALA A 261 -6.04 -12.90 -11.46
N PHE A 262 -6.25 -12.86 -12.77
CA PHE A 262 -5.29 -13.35 -13.76
C PHE A 262 -5.35 -12.51 -15.03
N PHE A 263 -4.19 -12.03 -15.47
CA PHE A 263 -4.04 -11.23 -16.68
C PHE A 263 -2.62 -11.36 -17.20
N HIS A 264 -2.46 -11.34 -18.53
CA HIS A 264 -1.19 -11.66 -19.19
C HIS A 264 -0.65 -10.55 -20.07
N GLU A 265 -1.46 -9.56 -20.39
CA GLU A 265 -1.00 -8.42 -21.18
C GLU A 265 -0.28 -7.46 -20.23
N GLY A 266 1.05 -7.42 -20.31
CA GLY A 266 1.87 -6.60 -19.41
C GLY A 266 2.06 -7.18 -18.01
N TRP A 267 1.68 -8.44 -17.75
CA TRP A 267 1.93 -9.07 -16.45
C TRP A 267 2.43 -10.50 -16.62
N MET A 268 3.42 -10.87 -15.82
CA MET A 268 4.07 -12.18 -15.83
C MET A 268 3.99 -12.83 -14.45
N GLY A 269 3.62 -14.11 -14.43
CA GLY A 269 3.60 -14.90 -13.21
C GLY A 269 2.31 -14.73 -12.39
N GLU A 270 2.43 -14.92 -11.08
CA GLU A 270 1.31 -14.89 -10.14
C GLU A 270 0.87 -13.46 -9.84
N ALA A 271 -0.36 -13.33 -9.36
CA ALA A 271 -0.88 -12.07 -8.86
C ALA A 271 -0.24 -11.72 -7.52
N ILE A 272 -0.19 -10.42 -7.20
CA ILE A 272 0.25 -9.94 -5.89
C ILE A 272 -0.65 -10.54 -4.80
N HIS A 273 -0.03 -11.01 -3.72
CA HIS A 273 -0.77 -11.55 -2.58
C HIS A 273 -1.77 -10.51 -2.03
N PRO A 274 -3.01 -10.92 -1.73
CA PRO A 274 -4.03 -9.99 -1.27
C PRO A 274 -3.65 -9.39 0.08
N VAL A 275 -3.92 -8.09 0.22
CA VAL A 275 -3.77 -7.34 1.48
C VAL A 275 -5.11 -7.11 2.16
N GLY A 276 -5.04 -6.85 3.47
CA GLY A 276 -6.21 -6.59 4.31
C GLY A 276 -6.79 -5.19 4.14
N GLU A 277 -7.91 -4.96 4.82
CA GLU A 277 -8.55 -3.66 4.92
C GLU A 277 -7.58 -2.57 5.43
N GLY A 278 -7.62 -1.38 4.82
CA GLY A 278 -6.78 -0.26 5.25
C GLY A 278 -5.30 -0.37 4.85
N VAL A 279 -4.91 -1.46 4.17
CA VAL A 279 -3.55 -1.68 3.67
C VAL A 279 -3.42 -1.18 2.24
N VAL A 280 -2.35 -0.44 1.98
CA VAL A 280 -1.96 0.06 0.65
C VAL A 280 -0.95 -0.91 0.07
N MET A 281 -1.21 -1.45 -1.12
CA MET A 281 -0.15 -2.12 -1.88
C MET A 281 0.76 -1.04 -2.45
N LYS A 282 2.07 -1.17 -2.22
CA LYS A 282 3.08 -0.26 -2.77
C LYS A 282 4.04 -1.03 -3.65
N ARG A 283 4.53 -0.38 -4.71
CA ARG A 283 5.60 -0.88 -5.56
C ARG A 283 6.97 -0.54 -4.95
N ASN A 284 7.82 -1.55 -4.84
CA ASN A 284 9.18 -1.54 -4.33
C ASN A 284 10.17 -1.06 -5.39
N GLY A 285 10.35 0.25 -5.43
CA GLY A 285 11.23 0.90 -6.40
C GLY A 285 10.55 1.19 -7.74
N TRP A 286 11.36 1.51 -8.73
CA TRP A 286 10.92 1.94 -10.07
C TRP A 286 11.35 0.97 -11.17
N GLU A 287 11.92 -0.18 -10.81
CA GLU A 287 12.23 -1.23 -11.76
C GLU A 287 10.95 -2.04 -12.05
N ASP A 288 10.51 -2.04 -13.30
CA ASP A 288 9.33 -2.78 -13.74
C ASP A 288 9.72 -4.13 -14.35
N THR A 289 9.61 -5.18 -13.55
CA THR A 289 9.74 -6.59 -13.95
C THR A 289 8.42 -7.17 -14.46
N ASN A 290 7.31 -6.43 -14.35
CA ASN A 290 5.95 -6.87 -14.64
C ASN A 290 5.56 -8.13 -13.83
N THR A 291 5.99 -8.22 -12.57
CA THR A 291 5.67 -9.37 -11.69
C THR A 291 5.28 -8.94 -10.28
N SER A 292 4.70 -9.87 -9.50
CA SER A 292 4.34 -9.63 -8.09
C SER A 292 5.54 -9.33 -7.18
N TYR A 293 6.77 -9.70 -7.60
CA TYR A 293 7.99 -9.51 -6.81
C TYR A 293 8.22 -8.04 -6.42
N GLU A 294 7.86 -7.11 -7.31
CA GLU A 294 8.01 -5.67 -7.06
C GLU A 294 7.04 -5.14 -6.02
N TRP A 295 6.11 -5.94 -5.52
CA TRP A 295 5.12 -5.52 -4.52
C TRP A 295 5.39 -6.17 -3.17
N GLU A 296 6.47 -6.93 -3.07
CA GLU A 296 6.93 -7.56 -1.85
C GLU A 296 7.74 -6.55 -1.01
N TYR A 297 7.23 -6.28 0.18
CA TYR A 297 7.87 -5.47 1.20
C TYR A 297 7.94 -6.24 2.51
N ASN A 298 8.99 -5.96 3.30
CA ASN A 298 9.09 -6.41 4.68
C ASN A 298 8.21 -5.62 5.65
N ARG A 299 7.43 -4.66 5.12
CA ARG A 299 6.53 -3.79 5.87
C ARG A 299 5.12 -3.86 5.31
N THR A 300 4.13 -3.82 6.20
CA THR A 300 2.74 -3.49 5.84
C THR A 300 2.53 -1.98 5.83
N TYR A 301 2.11 -1.43 4.69
CA TYR A 301 1.76 -0.01 4.57
C TYR A 301 0.28 0.18 4.90
N VAL A 302 -0.02 0.84 6.02
CA VAL A 302 -1.40 1.23 6.36
C VAL A 302 -1.63 2.66 5.87
N ILE A 303 -2.82 2.92 5.33
CA ILE A 303 -3.21 4.25 4.85
C ILE A 303 -2.97 5.32 5.93
N GLY A 304 -2.36 6.44 5.53
CA GLY A 304 -2.02 7.56 6.42
C GLY A 304 -0.73 7.39 7.23
N GLN A 305 -0.09 6.22 7.25
CA GLN A 305 1.23 6.08 7.86
C GLN A 305 2.27 6.97 7.20
N SER A 306 3.27 7.36 7.98
CA SER A 306 4.46 8.02 7.48
C SER A 306 5.31 7.11 6.57
N SER A 307 6.27 7.73 5.90
CA SER A 307 7.31 7.04 5.13
C SER A 307 8.63 7.83 5.20
N PHE A 308 9.02 8.23 6.41
CA PHE A 308 10.28 8.92 6.66
C PHE A 308 11.47 8.01 6.38
N GLY A 309 12.51 8.55 5.74
CA GLY A 309 13.83 7.90 5.72
C GLY A 309 14.45 7.88 7.11
N ALA A 310 15.38 6.96 7.34
CA ALA A 310 16.20 6.97 8.54
C ALA A 310 17.03 8.26 8.61
N TRP A 311 17.25 8.77 9.82
CA TRP A 311 18.17 9.89 10.00
C TRP A 311 19.57 9.35 10.22
N HIS A 312 20.53 9.83 9.44
CA HIS A 312 21.95 9.59 9.64
C HIS A 312 22.66 10.91 9.78
N GLY A 313 23.46 11.05 10.83
CA GLY A 313 24.19 12.28 11.03
C GLY A 313 25.21 12.19 12.14
N ARG A 314 25.78 13.35 12.47
CA ARG A 314 26.69 13.51 13.59
C ARG A 314 25.96 14.21 14.72
N VAL A 315 26.19 13.75 15.93
CA VAL A 315 25.79 14.41 17.18
C VAL A 315 27.03 14.92 17.88
N ASP A 316 26.90 15.93 18.73
CA ASP A 316 28.02 16.65 19.36
C ASP A 316 28.34 16.19 20.78
N GLY A 317 27.42 15.44 21.38
CA GLY A 317 27.62 14.79 22.65
C GLY A 317 26.41 13.99 23.06
N CYS A 318 26.57 13.20 24.12
CA CYS A 318 25.46 12.49 24.72
C CYS A 318 25.61 12.26 26.22
N ILE A 319 24.49 11.96 26.86
CA ILE A 319 24.43 11.41 28.22
C ILE A 319 23.75 10.06 28.11
N ALA A 320 24.50 8.97 28.26
CA ALA A 320 23.93 7.64 28.38
C ALA A 320 23.56 7.37 29.84
N PHE A 321 22.37 6.84 30.07
CA PHE A 321 21.84 6.58 31.41
C PHE A 321 21.04 5.28 31.44
N CYS A 322 20.82 4.76 32.64
CA CYS A 322 20.03 3.55 32.85
C CYS A 322 19.12 3.67 34.08
N SER A 323 18.05 2.89 34.04
CA SER A 323 17.11 2.69 35.14
C SER A 323 17.43 1.36 35.85
N PRO A 324 17.31 1.27 37.19
CA PRO A 324 16.88 2.32 38.12
C PRO A 324 17.99 3.29 38.56
N ASP A 325 19.22 3.11 38.09
CA ASP A 325 20.42 3.73 38.66
C ASP A 325 20.47 5.26 38.61
N CYS A 326 20.05 5.88 37.51
CA CYS A 326 20.20 7.32 37.31
C CYS A 326 19.16 7.97 36.37
N SER A 327 18.22 7.21 35.81
CA SER A 327 17.21 7.69 34.87
C SER A 327 16.41 8.90 35.38
N TYR A 328 15.85 8.81 36.58
CA TYR A 328 15.05 9.91 37.16
C TYR A 328 15.85 11.20 37.29
N LYS A 329 17.09 11.12 37.79
CA LYS A 329 17.97 12.29 37.97
C LYS A 329 18.34 12.95 36.65
N VAL A 330 18.62 12.17 35.61
CA VAL A 330 18.98 12.72 34.30
C VAL A 330 17.76 13.35 33.65
N ILE A 331 16.64 12.63 33.59
CA ILE A 331 15.41 13.11 32.96
C ILE A 331 14.93 14.39 33.66
N SER A 332 14.80 14.41 34.99
CA SER A 332 14.35 15.59 35.73
C SER A 332 15.23 16.82 35.45
N SER A 333 16.56 16.64 35.48
CA SER A 333 17.51 17.73 35.23
C SER A 333 17.40 18.29 33.81
N GLU A 334 17.11 17.48 32.79
CA GLU A 334 16.90 17.97 31.44
C GLU A 334 15.55 18.67 31.28
N MET A 335 14.49 18.18 31.95
CA MET A 335 13.17 18.83 31.91
C MET A 335 13.19 20.22 32.54
N GLU A 336 13.94 20.40 33.63
CA GLU A 336 14.10 21.70 34.30
C GLU A 336 14.77 22.78 33.43
N LYS A 337 15.53 22.38 32.39
CA LYS A 337 16.27 23.29 31.50
C LYS A 337 15.49 23.71 30.25
N ALA A 338 14.36 23.06 29.97
CA ALA A 338 13.67 23.21 28.69
C ALA A 338 12.73 24.43 28.68
N ASP A 339 12.78 25.23 27.61
CA ASP A 339 11.80 26.30 27.33
C ASP A 339 10.60 25.79 26.50
N LYS A 340 10.83 24.80 25.65
CA LYS A 340 9.82 24.15 24.82
C LYS A 340 10.12 22.67 24.81
N ILE A 341 9.09 21.86 25.02
CA ILE A 341 9.22 20.42 25.14
C ILE A 341 8.13 19.70 24.35
N CYS A 342 8.54 18.68 23.59
CA CYS A 342 7.65 17.72 22.96
C CYS A 342 7.93 16.33 23.51
N ILE A 343 6.89 15.68 24.02
CA ILE A 343 6.96 14.39 24.70
C ILE A 343 6.10 13.41 23.91
N ASN A 344 6.71 12.32 23.43
CA ASN A 344 5.97 11.21 22.85
C ASN A 344 6.24 9.94 23.66
N LEU A 345 5.20 9.36 24.26
CA LEU A 345 5.30 8.20 25.13
C LEU A 345 4.16 7.21 24.87
N TYR A 346 4.38 5.94 25.17
CA TYR A 346 3.29 4.96 25.20
C TYR A 346 2.43 5.14 26.45
N THR A 347 3.05 5.26 27.63
CA THR A 347 2.37 5.59 28.88
C THR A 347 3.19 6.52 29.77
N PHE A 348 2.50 7.37 30.53
CA PHE A 348 3.07 8.31 31.49
C PHE A 348 2.27 8.31 32.79
N THR A 349 2.82 7.73 33.85
CA THR A 349 2.17 7.54 35.16
C THR A 349 3.03 7.96 36.36
N ASN A 350 4.17 8.61 36.15
CA ASN A 350 5.05 9.09 37.22
C ASN A 350 4.68 10.52 37.65
N PRO A 351 4.06 10.72 38.84
CA PRO A 351 3.61 12.04 39.28
C PRO A 351 4.77 13.00 39.57
N PHE A 352 5.94 12.50 39.98
CA PHE A 352 7.09 13.35 40.31
C PHE A 352 7.67 14.04 39.08
N ILE A 353 7.71 13.35 37.94
CA ILE A 353 8.14 13.97 36.67
C ILE A 353 7.06 14.94 36.16
N ALA A 354 5.78 14.59 36.32
CA ALA A 354 4.68 15.47 35.93
C ALA A 354 4.69 16.79 36.71
N GLU A 355 5.00 16.76 38.00
CA GLU A 355 5.12 17.95 38.84
C GLU A 355 6.28 18.86 38.40
N ILE A 356 7.44 18.28 38.03
CA ILE A 356 8.56 19.05 37.46
C ILE A 356 8.13 19.77 36.17
N LEU A 357 7.41 19.07 35.29
CA LEU A 357 6.90 19.65 34.04
C LEU A 357 5.84 20.74 34.31
N GLU A 358 4.97 20.53 35.29
CA GLU A 358 3.95 21.48 35.69
C GLU A 358 4.53 22.78 36.27
N ASP A 359 5.58 22.65 37.09
CA ASP A 359 6.30 23.77 37.71
C ASP A 359 7.24 24.48 36.72
N SER A 360 7.56 23.85 35.59
CA SER A 360 8.34 24.47 34.52
C SER A 360 7.56 25.58 33.81
N ASN A 361 8.29 26.53 33.21
CA ASN A 361 7.71 27.53 32.30
C ASN A 361 7.68 27.04 30.85
N ALA A 362 7.94 25.75 30.61
CA ALA A 362 8.09 25.21 29.27
C ALA A 362 6.75 25.19 28.52
N SER A 363 6.79 25.46 27.21
CA SER A 363 5.65 25.14 26.34
C SER A 363 5.62 23.64 26.04
N ILE A 364 4.58 22.95 26.50
CA ILE A 364 4.47 21.49 26.43
C ILE A 364 3.55 21.08 25.25
N LYS A 365 4.04 20.18 24.39
CA LYS A 365 3.17 19.29 23.61
C LYS A 365 3.41 17.85 24.03
N MET A 366 2.36 17.06 24.18
CA MET A 366 2.45 15.67 24.62
C MET A 366 1.52 14.77 23.82
N LEU A 367 2.09 13.72 23.24
CA LEU A 367 1.39 12.65 22.55
C LEU A 367 1.52 11.34 23.34
N LEU A 368 0.38 10.72 23.68
CA LEU A 368 0.29 9.45 24.39
C LEU A 368 -0.46 8.40 23.54
N ASP A 369 -0.35 7.11 23.85
CA ASP A 369 -1.23 6.10 23.23
C ASP A 369 -2.60 6.08 23.92
N GLY A 370 -3.69 6.10 23.14
CA GLY A 370 -5.06 6.09 23.66
C GLY A 370 -5.66 4.69 23.85
N ASN A 371 -5.01 3.63 23.35
CA ASN A 371 -5.49 2.24 23.39
C ASN A 371 -4.48 1.34 24.11
N VAL A 372 -3.96 1.83 25.24
CA VAL A 372 -3.08 1.07 26.14
C VAL A 372 -3.75 -0.23 26.56
N ILE A 373 -2.98 -1.33 26.57
CA ILE A 373 -3.46 -2.62 27.07
C ILE A 373 -3.89 -2.47 28.53
N GLY A 374 -5.16 -2.78 28.82
CA GLY A 374 -5.75 -2.60 30.15
C GLY A 374 -6.44 -1.25 30.37
N GLY A 375 -6.41 -0.35 29.38
CA GLY A 375 -7.00 0.99 29.45
C GLY A 375 -6.03 2.04 29.97
N ILE A 376 -6.41 3.32 29.81
CA ILE A 376 -5.60 4.47 30.25
C ILE A 376 -5.65 4.55 31.79
N PRO A 377 -4.49 4.50 32.48
CA PRO A 377 -4.42 4.59 33.94
C PRO A 377 -4.99 5.91 34.49
N MET A 378 -5.51 5.91 35.72
CA MET A 378 -6.01 7.14 36.35
C MET A 378 -4.89 8.16 36.59
N GLU A 379 -3.68 7.68 36.90
CA GLU A 379 -2.48 8.50 37.05
C GLU A 379 -2.16 9.23 35.74
N GLU A 380 -2.23 8.53 34.60
CA GLU A 380 -2.00 9.15 33.29
C GLU A 380 -3.06 10.20 32.96
N ARG A 381 -4.34 9.89 33.24
CA ARG A 381 -5.43 10.86 33.10
C ARG A 381 -5.22 12.11 33.95
N TRP A 382 -4.73 11.95 35.17
CA TRP A 382 -4.39 13.05 36.05
C TRP A 382 -3.25 13.89 35.48
N ILE A 383 -2.16 13.25 35.03
CA ILE A 383 -1.00 13.92 34.43
C ILE A 383 -1.43 14.68 33.16
N ALA A 384 -2.14 14.01 32.26
CA ALA A 384 -2.66 14.61 31.04
C ALA A 384 -3.56 15.83 31.34
N TRP A 385 -4.44 15.74 32.34
CA TRP A 385 -5.27 16.86 32.78
C TRP A 385 -4.45 18.04 33.30
N ARG A 386 -3.43 17.79 34.15
CA ARG A 386 -2.58 18.85 34.71
C ARG A 386 -1.79 19.56 33.62
N LEU A 387 -1.14 18.79 32.75
CA LEU A 387 -0.32 19.34 31.68
C LEU A 387 -1.15 19.99 30.57
N SER A 388 -2.39 19.55 30.34
CA SER A 388 -3.30 20.18 29.36
C SER A 388 -3.73 21.59 29.77
N GLN A 389 -3.55 22.00 31.03
CA GLN A 389 -3.90 23.37 31.46
C GLN A 389 -2.93 24.43 30.91
N ARG A 390 -1.73 24.02 30.48
CA ARG A 390 -0.66 24.91 30.01
C ARG A 390 -0.01 24.46 28.69
N GLY A 391 -0.40 23.30 28.17
CA GLY A 391 0.15 22.71 26.96
C GLY A 391 -0.90 21.99 26.10
N ASN A 392 -0.45 21.47 24.97
CA ASN A 392 -1.28 20.65 24.09
C ASN A 392 -1.05 19.19 24.39
N VAL A 393 -2.06 18.52 24.92
CA VAL A 393 -2.02 17.08 25.18
C VAL A 393 -3.00 16.38 24.24
N GLY A 394 -2.60 15.25 23.68
CA GLY A 394 -3.48 14.40 22.89
C GLY A 394 -3.08 12.94 22.93
N TYR A 395 -4.00 12.10 22.46
CA TYR A 395 -3.85 10.67 22.40
C TYR A 395 -3.92 10.19 20.95
N MET A 396 -3.08 9.22 20.59
CA MET A 396 -3.27 8.41 19.40
C MET A 396 -4.28 7.29 19.70
N MET A 397 -5.52 7.45 19.26
CA MET A 397 -6.66 6.63 19.66
C MET A 397 -7.46 6.11 18.45
N GLY A 398 -7.75 4.81 18.47
CA GLY A 398 -8.69 4.13 17.58
C GLY A 398 -10.00 3.81 18.29
N ASP A 399 -11.08 3.85 17.52
CA ASP A 399 -12.46 3.49 17.88
C ASP A 399 -13.17 3.00 16.61
N GLU A 400 -12.90 1.74 16.23
CA GLU A 400 -13.40 1.17 14.97
C GLU A 400 -14.93 1.10 14.91
N GLU A 401 -15.61 0.97 16.06
CA GLU A 401 -17.08 1.02 16.13
C GLU A 401 -17.63 2.38 15.67
N ARG A 402 -16.84 3.45 15.86
CA ARG A 402 -17.14 4.80 15.36
C ARG A 402 -16.40 5.14 14.07
N GLY A 403 -15.75 4.16 13.46
CA GLY A 403 -14.98 4.31 12.22
C GLY A 403 -13.69 5.10 12.40
N ILE A 404 -13.13 5.23 13.61
CA ILE A 404 -11.82 5.86 13.84
C ILE A 404 -10.77 4.77 13.82
N TYR A 405 -9.87 4.84 12.85
CA TYR A 405 -8.85 3.82 12.67
C TYR A 405 -7.44 4.40 12.83
N LYS A 406 -6.60 3.72 13.61
CA LYS A 406 -5.22 4.15 13.81
C LYS A 406 -4.38 3.96 12.55
N ARG A 407 -3.45 4.89 12.33
CA ARG A 407 -2.34 4.74 11.38
C ARG A 407 -1.34 3.71 11.90
N TYR A 408 -1.10 3.68 13.20
CA TYR A 408 -0.17 2.76 13.85
C TYR A 408 -0.88 1.93 14.92
N ARG A 409 -0.58 0.63 14.98
CA ARG A 409 -1.16 -0.26 15.99
C ARG A 409 -0.92 0.26 17.41
N TYR A 410 0.32 0.72 17.66
CA TYR A 410 0.74 1.32 18.92
C TYR A 410 1.61 2.55 18.66
N ASN A 411 1.39 3.62 19.41
CA ASN A 411 2.37 4.65 19.65
C ASN A 411 3.33 4.15 20.74
N HIS A 412 4.36 3.39 20.33
CA HIS A 412 5.29 2.76 21.27
C HIS A 412 6.64 3.47 21.40
N ALA A 413 6.81 4.61 20.75
CA ALA A 413 8.03 5.41 20.91
C ALA A 413 8.10 6.02 22.32
N LYS A 414 9.31 6.23 22.83
CA LYS A 414 9.57 7.06 24.00
C LYS A 414 10.70 8.01 23.69
N TYR A 415 10.32 9.25 23.39
CA TYR A 415 11.28 10.30 23.15
C TYR A 415 10.77 11.65 23.62
N VAL A 416 11.74 12.53 23.90
CA VAL A 416 11.49 13.92 24.27
C VAL A 416 12.37 14.80 23.40
N ILE A 417 11.86 15.95 22.96
CA ILE A 417 12.61 16.94 22.18
C ILE A 417 12.55 18.28 22.92
N TYR A 418 13.71 18.92 23.09
CA TYR A 418 13.83 20.24 23.73
C TYR A 418 15.10 20.94 23.25
N GLY A 419 14.97 22.16 22.73
CA GLY A 419 16.08 22.87 22.07
C GLY A 419 16.73 22.01 20.98
N GLU A 420 18.06 21.91 21.00
CA GLU A 420 18.89 21.09 20.11
C GLU A 420 19.12 19.66 20.65
N LYS A 421 18.35 19.25 21.67
CA LYS A 421 18.51 17.97 22.35
C LYS A 421 17.29 17.09 22.22
N CYS A 422 17.53 15.79 22.28
CA CYS A 422 16.47 14.81 22.44
C CYS A 422 16.84 13.73 23.45
N ILE A 423 15.83 13.18 24.13
CA ILE A 423 15.94 11.94 24.90
C ILE A 423 15.31 10.83 24.07
N VAL A 424 15.97 9.68 23.98
CA VAL A 424 15.39 8.44 23.42
C VAL A 424 15.63 7.32 24.44
N GLU A 425 14.61 6.54 24.76
CA GLU A 425 14.73 5.52 25.80
C GLU A 425 13.80 4.31 25.61
N SER A 426 14.05 3.26 26.39
CA SER A 426 13.22 2.04 26.41
C SER A 426 12.06 2.11 27.40
N ALA A 427 12.15 2.94 28.44
CA ALA A 427 11.21 2.96 29.55
C ALA A 427 9.90 3.68 29.24
N ASN A 428 8.77 3.12 29.69
CA ASN A 428 7.58 3.92 29.95
C ASN A 428 7.81 4.81 31.18
N TRP A 429 7.20 5.99 31.22
CA TRP A 429 7.38 6.95 32.34
C TRP A 429 6.47 6.63 33.52
N GLY A 430 6.65 5.46 34.12
CA GLY A 430 6.01 5.07 35.37
C GLY A 430 6.99 4.98 36.53
N MET A 431 6.47 4.77 37.75
CA MET A 431 7.27 4.66 38.97
C MET A 431 8.30 3.53 38.94
N GLY A 432 8.07 2.47 38.16
CA GLY A 432 9.05 1.40 37.95
C GLY A 432 10.01 1.65 36.79
N GLY A 433 9.60 2.41 35.77
CA GLY A 433 10.41 2.68 34.58
C GLY A 433 11.42 3.81 34.81
N VAL A 434 11.01 4.87 35.50
CA VAL A 434 11.85 6.01 35.86
C VAL A 434 11.71 6.29 37.37
N PRO A 435 12.27 5.42 38.23
CA PRO A 435 12.05 5.46 39.68
C PRO A 435 12.83 6.59 40.35
N VAL A 436 12.21 7.23 41.35
CA VAL A 436 12.86 8.25 42.20
C VAL A 436 13.97 7.62 43.05
N ASP A 437 13.70 6.43 43.60
CA ASP A 437 14.67 5.67 44.38
C ASP A 437 15.44 4.69 43.50
N THR A 438 16.77 4.75 43.56
CA THR A 438 17.65 3.96 42.70
C THR A 438 17.76 2.48 43.07
N SER A 439 17.13 2.04 44.17
CA SER A 439 17.17 0.65 44.66
C SER A 439 16.03 -0.23 44.14
N TYR A 440 15.12 0.33 43.34
CA TYR A 440 13.94 -0.35 42.82
C TYR A 440 13.62 0.11 41.40
N GLY A 441 13.20 -0.81 40.53
CA GLY A 441 12.68 -0.48 39.20
C GLY A 441 13.01 -1.52 38.14
N ASN A 442 12.53 -1.25 36.92
CA ASN A 442 12.90 -1.99 35.72
C ASN A 442 14.33 -1.67 35.30
N ARG A 443 14.97 -2.62 34.61
CA ARG A 443 16.20 -2.35 33.88
C ARG A 443 15.87 -1.79 32.51
N GLU A 444 16.23 -0.54 32.29
CA GLU A 444 15.94 0.23 31.09
C GLU A 444 17.16 1.07 30.73
N TRP A 445 17.27 1.49 29.48
CA TRP A 445 18.32 2.40 29.02
C TRP A 445 17.71 3.65 28.38
N GLY A 446 18.46 4.74 28.43
CA GLY A 446 18.14 5.94 27.67
C GLY A 446 19.39 6.73 27.33
N ILE A 447 19.24 7.60 26.33
CA ILE A 447 20.30 8.47 25.86
C ILE A 447 19.75 9.86 25.62
N VAL A 448 20.43 10.87 26.17
CA VAL A 448 20.27 12.26 25.77
C VAL A 448 21.26 12.52 24.64
N LEU A 449 20.81 13.00 23.50
CA LEU A 449 21.64 13.33 22.34
C LEU A 449 21.58 14.84 22.08
N GLU A 450 22.72 15.44 21.75
CA GLU A 450 22.85 16.85 21.38
C GLU A 450 23.19 16.97 19.89
N GLY A 451 22.33 17.65 19.13
CA GLY A 451 22.54 17.91 17.70
C GLY A 451 21.31 18.50 17.02
N GLU A 452 21.43 19.74 16.53
CA GLU A 452 20.34 20.51 15.89
C GLU A 452 19.64 19.74 14.76
N ASN A 453 20.41 19.13 13.85
CA ASN A 453 19.87 18.36 12.74
C ASN A 453 19.09 17.10 13.18
N LEU A 454 19.41 16.53 14.33
CA LEU A 454 18.69 15.38 14.90
C LEU A 454 17.37 15.84 15.53
N SER A 455 17.40 16.90 16.33
CA SER A 455 16.19 17.47 16.92
C SER A 455 15.21 17.93 15.85
N ASP A 456 15.67 18.56 14.77
CA ASP A 456 14.82 18.99 13.65
C ASP A 456 14.15 17.83 12.93
N PHE A 457 14.86 16.70 12.78
CA PHE A 457 14.26 15.49 12.25
C PHE A 457 13.15 14.98 13.16
N LEU A 458 13.41 14.84 14.47
CA LEU A 458 12.39 14.40 15.43
C LEU A 458 11.23 15.39 15.55
N TRP A 459 11.46 16.70 15.41
CA TRP A 459 10.39 17.70 15.38
C TRP A 459 9.43 17.45 14.22
N ARG A 460 9.95 17.14 13.03
CA ARG A 460 9.11 16.80 11.87
C ARG A 460 8.32 15.52 12.06
N VAL A 461 8.93 14.50 12.69
CA VAL A 461 8.23 13.26 13.04
C VAL A 461 7.12 13.55 14.05
N PHE A 462 7.44 14.27 15.13
CA PHE A 462 6.47 14.62 16.16
C PHE A 462 5.30 15.45 15.61
N ASP A 463 5.56 16.48 14.80
CA ASP A 463 4.50 17.31 14.23
C ASP A 463 3.64 16.53 13.20
N TYR A 464 4.18 15.52 12.51
CA TYR A 464 3.40 14.63 11.65
C TYR A 464 2.49 13.71 12.46
N ASP A 465 3.02 13.12 13.53
CA ASP A 465 2.26 12.21 14.39
C ASP A 465 1.22 12.97 15.23
N PHE A 466 1.60 14.09 15.84
CA PHE A 466 0.77 14.97 16.68
C PHE A 466 0.02 16.03 15.86
N ASN A 467 -0.76 15.58 14.89
CA ASN A 467 -1.57 16.45 14.03
C ASN A 467 -3.06 16.10 14.13
N PHE A 468 -3.85 17.03 14.67
CA PHE A 468 -5.30 16.89 14.86
C PHE A 468 -6.11 16.82 13.57
N SER A 469 -5.50 17.00 12.39
CA SER A 469 -6.17 16.69 11.12
C SER A 469 -6.32 15.19 10.87
N PHE A 470 -5.51 14.36 11.52
CA PHE A 470 -5.65 12.92 11.46
C PHE A 470 -6.75 12.44 12.40
N GLN A 471 -7.56 11.50 11.90
CA GLN A 471 -8.69 10.92 12.62
C GLN A 471 -8.30 10.27 13.96
N ASP A 472 -7.08 9.74 14.03
CA ASP A 472 -6.60 8.97 15.17
C ASP A 472 -5.92 9.83 16.23
N ILE A 473 -5.88 11.15 16.06
CA ILE A 473 -5.30 12.07 17.04
C ILE A 473 -6.40 12.85 17.74
N VAL A 474 -6.64 12.51 19.00
CA VAL A 474 -7.69 13.09 19.82
C VAL A 474 -7.08 14.06 20.81
N ALA A 475 -7.48 15.33 20.75
CA ALA A 475 -7.10 16.32 21.75
C ALA A 475 -7.67 15.95 23.12
N PHE A 476 -6.90 16.19 24.19
CA PHE A 476 -7.35 15.95 25.54
C PHE A 476 -8.63 16.76 25.84
N ASN A 477 -9.64 16.09 26.41
CA ASN A 477 -10.90 16.69 26.80
C ASN A 477 -11.25 16.28 28.23
N ALA A 478 -11.26 17.25 29.15
CA ALA A 478 -11.51 17.01 30.57
C ALA A 478 -12.85 16.32 30.87
N SER A 479 -13.87 16.53 30.03
CA SER A 479 -15.21 15.96 30.18
C SER A 479 -15.32 14.51 29.69
N ASN A 480 -14.28 13.96 29.05
CA ASN A 480 -14.33 12.59 28.56
C ASN A 480 -14.27 11.58 29.70
N PHE A 481 -15.17 10.59 29.67
CA PHE A 481 -15.28 9.59 30.72
C PHE A 481 -14.08 8.64 30.81
N THR A 482 -13.50 8.22 29.68
CA THR A 482 -12.44 7.19 29.64
C THR A 482 -11.03 7.78 29.64
N HIS A 483 -10.86 8.97 29.08
CA HIS A 483 -9.54 9.60 28.86
C HIS A 483 -9.50 11.10 29.20
N GLY A 484 -10.51 11.61 29.90
CA GLY A 484 -10.53 12.97 30.44
C GLY A 484 -10.01 13.03 31.88
N MET A 485 -10.37 14.09 32.59
CA MET A 485 -9.96 14.29 33.98
C MET A 485 -10.43 13.10 34.85
N PRO A 486 -9.61 12.62 35.81
CA PRO A 486 -10.05 11.57 36.72
C PRO A 486 -11.17 12.05 37.66
N PRO A 487 -11.86 11.14 38.38
CA PRO A 487 -12.82 11.49 39.43
C PRO A 487 -12.22 12.46 40.47
N GLY A 488 -13.06 13.33 41.05
CA GLY A 488 -12.59 14.39 41.96
C GLY A 488 -12.01 13.89 43.29
N ASP A 489 -12.22 12.62 43.63
CA ASP A 489 -11.63 11.93 44.78
C ASP A 489 -10.33 11.18 44.45
N PHE A 490 -9.91 11.17 43.18
CA PHE A 490 -8.64 10.59 42.77
C PHE A 490 -7.47 11.52 43.12
N SER A 491 -6.42 10.94 43.70
CA SER A 491 -5.10 11.55 43.85
C SER A 491 -4.05 10.53 43.44
N PRO A 492 -2.99 10.92 42.70
CA PRO A 492 -1.90 10.01 42.42
C PRO A 492 -1.20 9.60 43.73
N SER A 493 -0.59 8.42 43.72
CA SER A 493 0.23 7.95 44.83
C SER A 493 1.63 8.58 44.75
N HIS A 494 2.06 9.24 45.83
CA HIS A 494 3.44 9.70 46.03
C HIS A 494 4.28 8.73 46.87
N PHE A 495 3.82 7.49 47.02
CA PHE A 495 4.63 6.45 47.65
C PHE A 495 5.83 6.14 46.76
N ILE A 496 7.04 6.24 47.32
CA ILE A 496 8.29 5.88 46.64
C ILE A 496 8.61 4.42 46.99
N PRO A 497 8.57 3.49 46.03
CA PRO A 497 8.98 2.12 46.27
C PRO A 497 10.49 2.03 46.51
N HIS A 498 10.89 1.09 47.37
CA HIS A 498 12.29 0.80 47.68
C HIS A 498 12.56 -0.70 47.47
N GLY A 499 13.82 -1.07 47.23
CA GLY A 499 14.23 -2.46 47.02
C GLY A 499 15.66 -2.72 47.50
N ASP A 500 16.18 -3.88 47.13
CA ASP A 500 17.52 -4.34 47.54
C ASP A 500 18.57 -4.17 46.43
N TYR A 501 18.23 -3.56 45.30
CA TYR A 501 19.21 -3.30 44.24
C TYR A 501 20.20 -2.23 44.70
N VAL A 502 21.48 -2.51 44.52
CA VAL A 502 22.55 -1.56 44.80
C VAL A 502 22.95 -0.92 43.49
N LYS A 503 22.71 0.39 43.37
CA LYS A 503 23.13 1.23 42.25
C LYS A 503 24.57 0.90 41.82
N ARG A 504 24.76 0.70 40.52
CA ARG A 504 26.02 0.33 39.86
C ARG A 504 26.54 1.39 38.91
N PHE A 505 25.66 2.16 38.30
CA PHE A 505 26.04 3.09 37.23
C PHE A 505 25.69 4.53 37.58
N ASP A 506 26.63 5.42 37.29
CA ASP A 506 26.34 6.86 37.16
C ASP A 506 26.12 7.18 35.67
N PRO A 507 25.47 8.32 35.34
CA PRO A 507 25.34 8.75 33.96
C PRO A 507 26.71 8.87 33.28
N LEU A 508 26.81 8.35 32.07
CA LEU A 508 28.02 8.44 31.25
C LEU A 508 27.90 9.67 30.34
N TYR A 509 28.79 10.64 30.55
CA TYR A 509 28.88 11.84 29.73
C TYR A 509 29.91 11.65 28.62
N ILE A 510 29.49 11.83 27.37
CA ILE A 510 30.33 11.78 26.19
C ILE A 510 30.27 13.16 25.54
N ASN A 511 31.36 13.92 25.66
CA ASN A 511 31.45 15.30 25.14
C ASN A 511 32.25 15.35 23.83
N GLU A 512 32.07 14.34 22.98
CA GLU A 512 32.75 14.20 21.69
C GLU A 512 31.73 13.95 20.59
N SER A 513 31.99 14.45 19.39
CA SER A 513 31.07 14.26 18.27
C SER A 513 31.24 12.89 17.61
N PHE A 514 30.15 12.12 17.50
CA PHE A 514 30.11 10.79 16.89
C PHE A 514 28.93 10.63 15.92
N ASN A 515 28.99 9.60 15.08
CA ASN A 515 27.89 9.30 14.15
C ASN A 515 26.76 8.59 14.88
N ALA A 516 25.53 9.00 14.60
CA ALA A 516 24.33 8.36 15.10
C ALA A 516 23.35 8.11 13.95
N THR A 517 22.57 7.04 14.10
CA THR A 517 21.44 6.72 13.24
C THR A 517 20.20 6.65 14.10
N LEU A 518 19.16 7.40 13.72
CA LEU A 518 17.84 7.30 14.35
C LEU A 518 16.89 6.61 13.37
N ILE A 519 16.28 5.53 13.86
CA ILE A 519 15.39 4.66 13.08
C ILE A 519 13.96 4.82 13.57
N LEU A 520 13.00 4.57 12.67
CA LEU A 520 11.57 4.68 12.93
C LEU A 520 10.87 3.38 12.52
N SER A 521 9.95 2.91 13.38
CA SER A 521 9.09 1.78 13.07
C SER A 521 7.67 2.28 12.77
N PRO A 522 7.03 1.80 11.70
CA PRO A 522 7.47 0.74 10.79
C PRO A 522 8.32 1.24 9.60
N ASP A 523 8.74 2.51 9.58
CA ASP A 523 9.31 3.14 8.39
C ASP A 523 10.59 2.54 7.82
N ASN A 524 11.58 2.29 8.66
CA ASN A 524 12.92 1.89 8.22
C ASN A 524 13.66 0.98 9.23
N ALA A 525 13.07 0.71 10.41
CA ALA A 525 13.76 0.04 11.49
C ALA A 525 14.31 -1.36 11.13
N GLU A 526 13.55 -2.19 10.42
CA GLU A 526 14.02 -3.53 10.04
C GLU A 526 15.25 -3.45 9.13
N GLU A 527 15.16 -2.67 8.05
CA GLU A 527 16.25 -2.49 7.09
C GLU A 527 17.51 -1.94 7.77
N GLU A 528 17.36 -0.91 8.59
CA GLU A 528 18.50 -0.27 9.27
C GLU A 528 19.14 -1.17 10.32
N ILE A 529 18.36 -1.98 11.04
CA ILE A 529 18.91 -2.98 11.97
C ILE A 529 19.68 -4.05 11.19
N LEU A 530 19.13 -4.57 10.09
CA LEU A 530 19.82 -5.57 9.27
C LEU A 530 21.11 -5.00 8.65
N ASN A 531 21.10 -3.74 8.22
CA ASN A 531 22.27 -3.03 7.72
C ASN A 531 23.33 -2.81 8.82
N LEU A 532 22.92 -2.50 10.05
CA LEU A 532 23.83 -2.39 11.19
C LEU A 532 24.50 -3.74 11.48
N LEU A 533 23.71 -4.82 11.53
CA LEU A 533 24.25 -6.17 11.74
C LEU A 533 25.19 -6.57 10.61
N GLU A 534 24.86 -6.27 9.35
CA GLU A 534 25.69 -6.58 8.18
C GLU A 534 27.08 -5.93 8.25
N ARG A 535 27.21 -4.77 8.89
CA ARG A 535 28.49 -4.07 9.04
C ARG A 535 29.35 -4.56 10.21
N ALA A 536 28.83 -5.44 11.07
CA ALA A 536 29.60 -5.95 12.20
C ALA A 536 30.75 -6.86 11.74
N GLU A 537 31.96 -6.57 12.22
CA GLU A 537 33.20 -7.30 11.85
C GLU A 537 33.75 -8.19 12.97
N ARG A 538 33.41 -7.91 14.24
CA ARG A 538 34.04 -8.57 15.40
C ARG A 538 33.03 -9.17 16.36
N GLU A 539 32.08 -8.35 16.82
CA GLU A 539 31.09 -8.78 17.80
C GLU A 539 29.74 -8.10 17.57
N ILE A 540 28.68 -8.78 17.99
CA ILE A 540 27.30 -8.28 18.06
C ILE A 540 26.78 -8.58 19.47
N LEU A 541 26.35 -7.52 20.16
CA LEU A 541 25.74 -7.60 21.49
C LEU A 541 24.26 -7.24 21.37
N VAL A 542 23.38 -8.16 21.78
CA VAL A 542 21.94 -8.00 21.70
C VAL A 542 21.35 -8.08 23.10
N GLU A 543 20.58 -7.05 23.46
CA GLU A 543 19.72 -7.06 24.65
C GLU A 543 18.28 -6.79 24.19
N GLN A 544 17.38 -7.74 24.47
CA GLN A 544 15.97 -7.63 24.08
C GLN A 544 15.05 -8.16 25.18
N LEU A 545 13.88 -7.54 25.33
CA LEU A 545 12.84 -8.05 26.22
C LEU A 545 12.39 -9.44 25.75
N TYR A 546 12.15 -9.59 24.45
CA TYR A 546 11.90 -10.88 23.84
C TYR A 546 12.22 -10.87 22.34
N ILE A 547 12.44 -12.06 21.78
CA ILE A 547 12.56 -12.25 20.34
C ILE A 547 11.77 -13.49 19.96
N ASP A 548 10.77 -13.33 19.09
CA ASP A 548 10.05 -14.46 18.52
C ASP A 548 10.91 -15.16 17.46
N LYS A 549 10.90 -16.49 17.45
CA LYS A 549 11.71 -17.31 16.55
C LYS A 549 11.20 -17.22 15.11
N ASP A 550 9.88 -17.35 14.96
CA ASP A 550 9.22 -17.39 13.66
C ASP A 550 8.19 -16.26 13.57
N TRP A 551 8.19 -15.58 12.43
CA TRP A 551 7.11 -14.68 12.02
C TRP A 551 6.19 -15.41 11.03
N SER A 552 5.08 -14.80 10.63
CA SER A 552 4.11 -15.39 9.71
C SER A 552 4.71 -15.86 8.37
N GLY A 553 5.81 -15.24 7.92
CA GLY A 553 6.54 -15.59 6.70
C GLY A 553 7.74 -16.52 6.89
N GLY A 554 7.95 -17.07 8.08
CA GLY A 554 9.06 -17.96 8.40
C GLY A 554 10.02 -17.38 9.44
N MET A 555 11.28 -17.80 9.42
CA MET A 555 12.26 -17.42 10.43
C MET A 555 12.43 -15.90 10.49
N ASN A 556 12.39 -15.37 11.72
CA ASN A 556 12.63 -13.95 12.02
C ASN A 556 13.92 -13.45 11.32
N PRO A 557 13.83 -12.43 10.44
CA PRO A 557 14.98 -11.90 9.69
C PRO A 557 16.14 -11.46 10.58
N PHE A 558 15.85 -10.88 11.75
CA PHE A 558 16.87 -10.50 12.73
C PHE A 558 17.68 -11.72 13.20
N LEU A 559 17.00 -12.80 13.59
CA LEU A 559 17.66 -14.03 14.02
C LEU A 559 18.46 -14.69 12.89
N ARG A 560 17.89 -14.71 11.68
CA ARG A 560 18.59 -15.21 10.49
C ARG A 560 19.91 -14.46 10.29
N LYS A 561 19.88 -13.12 10.40
CA LYS A 561 21.05 -12.29 10.24
C LYS A 561 22.11 -12.49 11.32
N LEU A 562 21.69 -12.67 12.57
CA LEU A 562 22.60 -13.03 13.66
C LEU A 562 23.31 -14.36 13.40
N ILE A 563 22.59 -15.37 12.93
CA ILE A 563 23.16 -16.68 12.59
C ILE A 563 24.15 -16.56 11.43
N GLU A 564 23.77 -15.89 10.34
CA GLU A 564 24.66 -15.63 9.20
C GLU A 564 25.97 -14.96 9.65
N LYS A 565 25.87 -13.98 10.56
CA LYS A 565 27.04 -13.30 11.10
C LYS A 565 27.91 -14.19 11.98
N ASN A 566 27.30 -15.00 12.84
CA ASN A 566 28.02 -15.98 13.65
C ASN A 566 28.77 -16.99 12.77
N GLU A 567 28.11 -17.51 11.73
CA GLU A 567 28.71 -18.44 10.76
C GLU A 567 29.87 -17.79 9.97
N SER A 568 29.85 -16.47 9.79
CA SER A 568 30.96 -15.71 9.19
C SER A 568 32.14 -15.44 10.15
N GLY A 569 32.02 -15.82 11.42
CA GLY A 569 33.07 -15.69 12.44
C GLY A 569 32.94 -14.47 13.38
N VAL A 570 31.83 -13.72 13.31
CA VAL A 570 31.52 -12.62 14.23
C VAL A 570 30.97 -13.18 15.53
N ALA A 571 31.49 -12.77 16.69
CA ALA A 571 30.98 -13.25 17.97
C ALA A 571 29.59 -12.66 18.28
N VAL A 572 28.59 -13.51 18.54
CA VAL A 572 27.22 -13.05 18.84
C VAL A 572 26.84 -13.39 20.28
N TYR A 573 26.42 -12.38 21.04
CA TYR A 573 25.92 -12.54 22.41
C TYR A 573 24.51 -11.98 22.52
N VAL A 574 23.57 -12.81 22.98
CA VAL A 574 22.16 -12.42 23.13
C VAL A 574 21.73 -12.59 24.57
N ILE A 575 21.23 -11.50 25.16
CA ILE A 575 20.60 -11.46 26.48
C ILE A 575 19.10 -11.26 26.27
N LEU A 576 18.31 -12.18 26.82
CA LEU A 576 16.86 -12.15 26.80
C LEU A 576 16.32 -12.09 28.22
N ASN A 577 15.19 -11.40 28.41
CA ASN A 577 14.52 -11.36 29.69
C ASN A 577 14.03 -12.77 30.11
N ASN A 578 14.09 -13.04 31.41
CA ASN A 578 13.51 -14.21 32.02
C ASN A 578 12.64 -13.79 33.21
N ASN A 579 11.36 -13.56 32.92
CA ASN A 579 10.35 -13.32 33.94
C ASN A 579 9.33 -14.48 33.91
N PRO A 580 9.34 -15.40 34.89
CA PRO A 580 8.48 -16.59 34.90
C PRO A 580 6.98 -16.30 34.78
N TRP A 581 6.56 -15.06 35.05
CA TRP A 581 5.18 -14.62 34.97
C TRP A 581 4.76 -14.15 33.57
N TYR A 582 5.72 -13.97 32.65
CA TYR A 582 5.46 -13.52 31.29
C TYR A 582 5.47 -14.70 30.32
N THR A 583 4.48 -14.74 29.43
CA THR A 583 4.40 -15.72 28.33
C THR A 583 5.60 -15.61 27.39
N THR A 584 6.18 -14.42 27.26
CA THR A 584 7.40 -14.17 26.47
C THR A 584 8.63 -14.94 26.98
N SER A 585 8.64 -15.39 28.24
CA SER A 585 9.75 -16.22 28.75
C SER A 585 9.79 -17.61 28.11
N ILE A 586 8.63 -18.15 27.71
CA ILE A 586 8.56 -19.41 26.94
C ILE A 586 9.16 -19.19 25.56
N MET A 587 8.76 -18.10 24.89
CA MET A 587 9.30 -17.71 23.57
C MET A 587 10.81 -17.50 23.64
N ASN A 588 11.29 -16.78 24.64
CA ASN A 588 12.73 -16.55 24.85
C ASN A 588 13.49 -17.84 25.13
N SER A 589 12.89 -18.80 25.84
CA SER A 589 13.51 -20.10 26.09
C SER A 589 13.67 -20.90 24.79
N GLU A 590 12.66 -20.85 23.91
CA GLU A 590 12.71 -21.47 22.59
C GLU A 590 13.77 -20.81 21.70
N THR A 591 13.75 -19.48 21.59
CA THR A 591 14.73 -18.71 20.82
C THR A 591 16.16 -18.92 21.33
N ALA A 592 16.37 -18.89 22.65
CA ALA A 592 17.69 -19.12 23.23
C ALA A 592 18.21 -20.54 22.97
N LYS A 593 17.34 -21.55 23.01
CA LYS A 593 17.71 -22.93 22.64
C LYS A 593 18.09 -23.01 21.17
N PHE A 594 17.26 -22.42 20.30
CA PHE A 594 17.46 -22.41 18.86
C PHE A 594 18.78 -21.74 18.45
N LEU A 595 19.14 -20.63 19.09
CA LEU A 595 20.40 -19.92 18.87
C LEU A 595 21.60 -20.77 19.32
N ARG A 596 21.58 -21.32 20.55
CA ARG A 596 22.67 -22.17 21.09
C ARG A 596 22.99 -23.40 20.22
N GLU A 597 22.00 -23.93 19.50
CA GLU A 597 22.19 -25.04 18.57
C GLU A 597 22.96 -24.63 17.30
N ARG A 598 23.14 -23.32 17.04
CA ARG A 598 23.77 -22.73 15.84
C ARG A 598 25.03 -21.90 16.18
N GLY A 599 25.59 -22.13 17.36
CA GLY A 599 26.72 -21.39 17.91
C GLY A 599 26.25 -20.19 18.72
#